data_AF-A0A8J8GJB6-F1
#
_entry.id   AF-A0A8J8GJB6-F1
#
_cell.length_a   1.000
_cell.length_b   1.000
_cell.length_c   1.000
_cell.angle_alpha   90.00
_cell.angle_beta   90.00
_cell.angle_gamma   90.00
#
_symmetry.space_group_name_H-M   'P 1'
#
loop_
_entity.id
_entity.type
_entity.pdbx_description
1 polymer ?
#
loop_
_entity_poly.entity_id
_entity_poly.type
_entity_poly.pdbx_seq_one_letter_code
_entity_poly.pdbx_strand_id
1 'polypeptide(L)'
;MIFSERLKKEREKRGWSQTELAEKLHVSRQSVSKWETGKNYPSIEVIISLSDLFGITIDEMLRSDDELKKKVIQDSKKLAYPRWKAFFDSLVLLGAFLLVIKLMILGLNYFVGTNFIIPDGLPKILSNFLPLAFMIIGGIGSDQLKNKYID
;
A
#
# COMPACT_ATOMS: atom_id res chain seq x y z
N MET A 1 -25.87 2.19 16.78
CA MET A 1 -25.92 0.86 16.15
C MET A 1 -24.53 0.59 15.60
N ILE A 2 -23.83 -0.35 16.19
CA ILE A 2 -22.48 -0.74 15.76
C ILE A 2 -22.54 -1.55 14.46
N PHE A 3 -21.39 -1.77 13.80
CA PHE A 3 -21.33 -2.44 12.50
C PHE A 3 -22.02 -3.81 12.47
N SER A 4 -21.78 -4.64 13.48
CA SER A 4 -22.32 -6.00 13.58
C SER A 4 -23.85 -6.03 13.61
N GLU A 5 -24.45 -5.12 14.40
CA GLU A 5 -25.90 -4.95 14.49
C GLU A 5 -26.50 -4.46 13.17
N ARG A 6 -25.82 -3.51 12.50
CA ARG A 6 -26.28 -2.98 11.22
C ARG A 6 -26.22 -4.03 10.12
N LEU A 7 -25.13 -4.78 10.04
CA LEU A 7 -24.97 -5.89 9.10
C LEU A 7 -26.13 -6.89 9.24
N LYS A 8 -26.40 -7.31 10.48
CA LYS A 8 -27.49 -8.22 10.79
C LYS A 8 -28.85 -7.64 10.40
N LYS A 9 -29.11 -6.37 10.74
CA LYS A 9 -30.36 -5.68 10.42
C LYS A 9 -30.59 -5.56 8.92
N GLU A 10 -29.59 -5.16 8.15
CA GLU A 10 -29.70 -5.02 6.68
C GLU A 10 -29.86 -6.38 5.99
N ARG A 11 -29.23 -7.43 6.50
CA ARG A 11 -29.45 -8.81 6.05
C ARG A 11 -30.91 -9.24 6.31
N GLU A 12 -31.39 -9.07 7.54
CA GLU A 12 -32.74 -9.49 7.94
C GLU A 12 -33.84 -8.69 7.24
N LYS A 13 -33.62 -7.40 6.98
CA LYS A 13 -34.51 -6.55 6.18
C LYS A 13 -34.74 -7.10 4.77
N ARG A 14 -33.78 -7.86 4.24
CA ARG A 14 -33.85 -8.48 2.91
C ARG A 14 -34.26 -9.96 2.96
N GLY A 15 -34.54 -10.50 4.14
CA GLY A 15 -34.93 -11.90 4.32
C GLY A 15 -33.80 -12.90 4.07
N TRP A 16 -32.54 -12.47 4.03
CA TRP A 16 -31.41 -13.36 3.73
C TRP A 16 -30.96 -14.10 4.98
N SER A 17 -30.59 -15.37 4.82
CA SER A 17 -29.81 -16.14 5.77
C SER A 17 -28.34 -15.71 5.76
N GLN A 18 -27.59 -16.06 6.80
CA GLN A 18 -26.14 -15.83 6.82
C GLN A 18 -25.42 -16.54 5.67
N THR A 19 -25.94 -17.69 5.23
CA THR A 19 -25.40 -18.44 4.09
C THR A 19 -25.62 -17.69 2.79
N GLU A 20 -26.83 -17.19 2.54
CA GLU A 20 -27.13 -16.42 1.31
C GLU A 20 -26.33 -15.12 1.24
N LEU A 21 -26.15 -14.42 2.37
CA LEU A 21 -25.27 -13.25 2.40
C LEU A 21 -23.81 -13.63 2.10
N ALA A 22 -23.34 -14.75 2.64
CA ALA A 22 -21.99 -15.24 2.39
C ALA A 22 -21.77 -15.61 0.91
N GLU A 23 -22.76 -16.24 0.28
CA GLU A 23 -22.75 -16.56 -1.16
C GLU A 23 -22.69 -15.30 -2.02
N LYS A 24 -23.51 -14.28 -1.71
CA LYS A 24 -23.51 -13.00 -2.43
C LYS A 24 -22.19 -12.24 -2.34
N LEU A 25 -21.44 -12.44 -1.26
CA LEU A 25 -20.15 -11.79 -1.02
C LEU A 25 -18.96 -12.69 -1.37
N HIS A 26 -19.21 -13.93 -1.84
CA HIS A 26 -18.17 -14.93 -2.11
C HIS A 26 -17.25 -15.21 -0.90
N VAL A 27 -17.82 -15.28 0.29
CA VAL A 27 -17.10 -15.57 1.56
C VAL A 27 -17.70 -16.78 2.28
N SER A 28 -17.04 -17.24 3.34
CA SER A 28 -17.58 -18.31 4.18
C SER A 28 -18.72 -17.82 5.07
N ARG A 29 -19.72 -18.67 5.32
CA ARG A 29 -20.78 -18.41 6.31
C ARG A 29 -20.20 -18.08 7.69
N GLN A 30 -19.10 -18.75 8.06
CA GLN A 30 -18.39 -18.50 9.33
C GLN A 30 -17.87 -17.06 9.42
N SER A 31 -17.42 -16.47 8.30
CA SER A 31 -17.01 -15.07 8.24
C SER A 31 -18.18 -14.14 8.59
N VAL A 32 -19.32 -14.31 7.91
CA VAL A 32 -20.54 -13.54 8.19
C VAL A 32 -20.99 -13.68 9.64
N SER A 33 -20.97 -14.89 10.19
CA SER A 33 -21.31 -15.13 11.60
C SER A 33 -20.38 -14.38 12.56
N LYS A 34 -19.07 -14.37 12.29
CA LYS A 34 -18.09 -13.63 13.12
C LYS A 34 -18.31 -12.12 13.06
N TRP A 35 -18.66 -11.58 11.88
CA TRP A 35 -18.97 -10.17 11.71
C TRP A 35 -20.24 -9.76 12.44
N GLU A 36 -21.32 -10.54 12.32
CA GLU A 36 -22.60 -10.26 13.00
C GLU A 36 -22.51 -10.42 14.52
N THR A 37 -21.53 -11.19 15.02
CA THR A 37 -21.27 -11.36 16.46
C THR A 37 -20.20 -10.41 16.99
N GLY A 38 -19.64 -9.54 16.15
CA GLY A 38 -18.57 -8.60 16.53
C GLY A 38 -17.24 -9.26 16.88
N LYS A 39 -17.04 -10.54 16.56
CA LYS A 39 -15.78 -11.26 16.85
C LYS A 39 -14.61 -10.79 15.99
N ASN A 40 -14.89 -10.29 14.77
CA ASN A 40 -13.91 -9.63 13.92
C ASN A 40 -14.59 -8.68 12.93
N TYR A 41 -13.78 -7.91 12.22
CA TYR A 41 -14.22 -7.05 11.13
C TYR A 41 -13.87 -7.62 9.74
N PRO A 42 -14.70 -7.36 8.71
CA PRO A 42 -14.35 -7.65 7.33
C PRO A 42 -13.17 -6.77 6.82
N SER A 43 -12.66 -7.11 5.64
CA SER A 43 -11.74 -6.24 4.91
C SER A 43 -12.48 -5.06 4.29
N ILE A 44 -11.75 -4.01 3.90
CA ILE A 44 -12.36 -2.82 3.29
C ILE A 44 -13.07 -3.15 1.97
N GLU A 45 -12.55 -4.09 1.18
CA GLU A 45 -13.18 -4.54 -0.07
C GLU A 45 -14.55 -5.16 0.19
N VAL A 46 -14.68 -5.94 1.27
CA VAL A 46 -15.96 -6.54 1.67
C VAL A 46 -16.90 -5.47 2.21
N ILE A 47 -16.40 -4.45 2.93
CA ILE A 47 -17.24 -3.33 3.42
C ILE A 47 -17.80 -2.53 2.24
N ILE A 48 -16.99 -2.29 1.20
CA ILE A 48 -17.44 -1.67 -0.06
C ILE A 48 -18.50 -2.55 -0.73
N SER A 49 -18.25 -3.86 -0.83
CA SER A 49 -19.21 -4.81 -1.41
C SER A 49 -20.53 -4.84 -0.64
N LEU A 50 -20.47 -4.72 0.70
CA LEU A 50 -21.65 -4.63 1.56
C LEU A 50 -22.41 -3.32 1.35
N SER A 51 -21.71 -2.18 1.24
CA SER A 51 -22.36 -0.89 0.95
C SER A 51 -23.08 -0.92 -0.39
N ASP A 52 -22.46 -1.50 -1.41
CA ASP A 52 -23.04 -1.66 -2.74
C ASP A 52 -24.24 -2.61 -2.72
N LEU A 53 -24.09 -3.77 -2.07
CA LEU A 53 -25.14 -4.78 -1.95
C LEU A 53 -26.37 -4.27 -1.17
N PHE A 54 -26.13 -3.41 -0.18
CA PHE A 54 -27.20 -2.83 0.63
C PHE A 54 -27.71 -1.48 0.10
N GLY A 55 -27.02 -0.84 -0.85
CA GLY A 55 -27.39 0.47 -1.37
C GLY A 55 -27.35 1.58 -0.31
N ILE A 56 -26.41 1.47 0.64
CA ILE A 56 -26.16 2.49 1.68
C ILE A 56 -24.72 2.95 1.59
N THR A 57 -24.39 4.13 2.12
CA THR A 57 -23.00 4.60 2.07
C THR A 57 -22.10 3.86 3.06
N ILE A 58 -20.79 3.86 2.82
CA ILE A 58 -19.81 3.32 3.77
C ILE A 58 -19.88 4.08 5.11
N ASP A 59 -20.07 5.41 5.11
CA ASP A 59 -20.26 6.17 6.35
C ASP A 59 -21.46 5.64 7.14
N GLU A 60 -22.59 5.42 6.48
CA GLU A 60 -23.78 4.86 7.11
C GLU A 60 -23.51 3.45 7.65
N MET A 61 -22.75 2.62 6.92
CA MET A 61 -22.36 1.29 7.37
C MET A 61 -21.48 1.33 8.63
N LEU A 62 -20.66 2.37 8.79
CA LEU A 62 -19.66 2.52 9.84
C LEU A 62 -20.03 3.50 10.96
N ARG A 63 -21.21 4.15 10.88
CA ARG A 63 -21.54 5.43 11.55
C ARG A 63 -21.30 5.49 13.06
N SER A 64 -21.24 4.36 13.76
CA SER A 64 -21.05 4.29 15.21
C SER A 64 -19.96 3.29 15.66
N ASP A 65 -19.00 2.98 14.79
CA ASP A 65 -17.91 2.06 15.11
C ASP A 65 -16.54 2.72 14.80
N ASP A 66 -16.00 3.43 15.79
CA ASP A 66 -14.76 4.21 15.63
C ASP A 66 -13.53 3.33 15.44
N GLU A 67 -13.51 2.12 16.00
CA GLU A 67 -12.43 1.15 15.80
C GLU A 67 -12.45 0.62 14.36
N LEU A 68 -13.64 0.32 13.83
CA LEU A 68 -13.77 -0.05 12.42
C LEU A 68 -13.44 1.11 11.48
N LYS A 69 -13.86 2.35 11.79
CA LYS A 69 -13.47 3.52 11.01
C LYS A 69 -11.96 3.68 10.93
N LYS A 70 -11.25 3.57 12.07
CA LYS A 70 -9.77 3.60 12.10
C LYS A 70 -9.17 2.51 11.25
N LYS A 71 -9.67 1.26 11.37
CA LYS A 71 -9.20 0.13 10.57
C LYS A 71 -9.40 0.36 9.07
N VAL A 72 -10.56 0.89 8.66
CA VAL A 72 -10.86 1.21 7.27
C VAL A 72 -9.92 2.29 6.73
N ILE A 73 -9.67 3.37 7.49
CA ILE A 73 -8.73 4.42 7.11
C ILE A 73 -7.29 3.88 7.01
N GLN A 74 -6.92 2.94 7.87
CA GLN A 74 -5.60 2.32 7.82
C GLN A 74 -5.45 1.37 6.63
N ASP A 75 -6.46 0.55 6.36
CA ASP A 75 -6.47 -0.40 5.25
C ASP A 75 -6.51 0.34 3.91
N SER A 76 -7.25 1.46 3.80
CA SER A 76 -7.25 2.29 2.60
C SER A 76 -5.87 2.90 2.30
N LYS A 77 -5.15 3.37 3.33
CA LYS A 77 -3.77 3.87 3.18
C LYS A 77 -2.79 2.80 2.68
N LYS A 78 -3.01 1.52 3.03
CA LYS A 78 -2.18 0.42 2.52
C LYS A 78 -2.46 0.11 1.05
N LEU A 79 -3.71 0.13 0.63
CA LEU A 79 -4.10 0.01 -0.78
C LEU A 79 -3.60 1.19 -1.61
N ALA A 80 -3.50 2.36 -0.99
CA ALA A 80 -2.98 3.56 -1.60
C ALA A 80 -1.44 3.54 -1.80
N TYR A 81 -0.70 2.52 -1.32
CA TYR A 81 0.74 2.41 -1.60
C TYR A 81 0.98 1.86 -3.01
N PRO A 82 1.37 2.69 -3.99
CA PRO A 82 1.41 2.27 -5.39
C PRO A 82 2.64 1.41 -5.64
N ARG A 83 2.51 0.36 -6.47
CA ARG A 83 3.65 -0.42 -6.99
C ARG A 83 4.75 0.49 -7.57
N TRP A 84 4.33 1.60 -8.18
CA TRP A 84 5.22 2.63 -8.71
C TRP A 84 6.04 3.36 -7.64
N LYS A 85 5.50 3.59 -6.43
CA LYS A 85 6.26 4.21 -5.36
C LYS A 85 7.39 3.30 -4.90
N ALA A 86 7.11 2.00 -4.75
CA ALA A 86 8.12 1.00 -4.43
C ALA A 86 9.24 0.94 -5.48
N PHE A 87 8.88 1.07 -6.77
CA PHE A 87 9.86 1.17 -7.85
C PHE A 87 10.77 2.40 -7.69
N PHE A 88 10.20 3.57 -7.42
CA PHE A 88 11.00 4.80 -7.22
C PHE A 88 11.86 4.75 -5.96
N ASP A 89 11.36 4.19 -4.85
CA ASP A 89 12.15 3.97 -3.63
C ASP A 89 13.35 3.05 -3.91
N SER A 90 13.15 2.00 -4.73
CA SER A 90 14.22 1.10 -5.15
C SER A 90 15.29 1.80 -6.01
N LEU A 91 14.90 2.75 -6.86
CA LEU A 91 15.85 3.58 -7.63
C LEU A 91 16.75 4.43 -6.72
N VAL A 92 16.20 5.01 -5.65
CA VAL A 92 16.99 5.78 -4.67
C VAL A 92 18.03 4.90 -4.00
N LEU A 93 17.63 3.70 -3.55
CA LEU A 93 18.54 2.74 -2.92
C LEU A 93 19.64 2.28 -3.89
N LEU A 94 19.29 2.01 -5.14
CA LEU A 94 20.25 1.66 -6.18
C LEU A 94 21.26 2.80 -6.41
N GLY A 95 20.80 4.05 -6.50
CA GLY A 95 21.66 5.21 -6.63
C GLY A 95 22.63 5.35 -5.45
N ALA A 96 22.15 5.21 -4.21
CA ALA A 96 22.99 5.26 -3.02
C ALA A 96 24.04 4.13 -3.01
N PHE A 97 23.64 2.91 -3.40
CA PHE A 97 24.55 1.76 -3.51
C PHE A 97 25.67 2.00 -4.52
N LEU A 98 25.34 2.49 -5.72
CA LEU A 98 26.32 2.85 -6.75
C LEU A 98 27.27 3.95 -6.26
N LEU A 99 26.77 4.91 -5.49
CA LEU A 99 27.59 5.98 -4.91
C LEU A 99 28.57 5.44 -3.88
N VAL A 100 28.16 4.52 -3.01
CA VAL A 100 29.04 3.86 -2.04
C VAL A 100 30.14 3.05 -2.73
N ILE A 101 29.80 2.26 -3.76
CA ILE A 101 30.80 1.53 -4.56
C ILE A 101 31.81 2.51 -5.16
N LYS A 102 31.34 3.62 -5.73
CA LYS A 102 32.21 4.63 -6.32
C LYS A 102 33.18 5.23 -5.31
N LEU A 103 32.70 5.54 -4.10
CA LEU A 103 33.54 6.05 -3.01
C LEU A 103 34.55 4.99 -2.53
N MET A 104 34.16 3.71 -2.48
CA MET A 104 35.10 2.63 -2.14
C MET A 104 36.21 2.49 -3.19
N ILE A 105 35.88 2.53 -4.48
CA ILE A 105 36.89 2.48 -5.56
C ILE A 105 37.83 3.69 -5.47
N LEU A 106 37.28 4.89 -5.22
CA LEU A 106 38.08 6.11 -5.03
C LEU A 106 39.04 5.97 -3.84
N GLY A 107 38.55 5.47 -2.71
CA GLY A 107 39.35 5.22 -1.51
C GLY A 107 40.46 4.20 -1.77
N LEU A 108 40.13 3.07 -2.40
CA LEU A 108 41.12 2.04 -2.74
C LEU A 108 42.22 2.58 -3.67
N ASN A 109 41.85 3.36 -4.69
CA ASN A 109 42.83 3.99 -5.59
C ASN A 109 43.76 4.95 -4.82
N TYR A 110 43.23 5.70 -3.85
CA TYR A 110 44.03 6.60 -3.02
C TYR A 110 44.98 5.86 -2.07
N PHE A 111 44.52 4.81 -1.40
CA PHE A 111 45.30 4.10 -0.37
C PHE A 111 46.28 3.07 -0.93
N VAL A 112 45.90 2.34 -1.98
CA VAL A 112 46.69 1.23 -2.53
C VAL A 112 47.55 1.70 -3.72
N GLY A 113 47.33 2.92 -4.22
CA GLY A 113 48.02 3.45 -5.40
C GLY A 113 47.64 2.72 -6.70
N THR A 114 46.47 2.09 -6.71
CA THR A 114 45.92 1.38 -7.88
C THR A 114 45.19 2.36 -8.80
N ASN A 115 45.20 2.06 -10.11
CA ASN A 115 44.46 2.81 -11.12
C ASN A 115 43.25 2.00 -11.60
N PHE A 116 42.37 1.54 -10.69
CA PHE A 116 41.13 0.92 -11.13
C PHE A 116 40.25 1.98 -11.79
N ILE A 117 40.10 1.88 -13.11
CA ILE A 117 39.26 2.74 -13.93
C ILE A 117 37.86 2.11 -14.00
N ILE A 118 36.81 2.91 -13.80
CA ILE A 118 35.41 2.51 -14.02
C ILE A 118 35.29 1.98 -15.47
N PRO A 119 34.61 0.86 -15.75
CA PRO A 119 34.55 0.27 -17.08
C PRO A 119 34.26 1.31 -18.18
N ASP A 120 35.17 1.44 -19.15
CA ASP A 120 35.20 2.50 -20.19
C ASP A 120 34.04 2.45 -21.21
N GLY A 121 33.03 1.60 -20.99
CA GLY A 121 31.87 1.46 -21.86
C GLY A 121 30.84 2.60 -21.75
N LEU A 122 30.96 3.50 -20.76
CA LEU A 122 30.02 4.59 -20.52
C LEU A 122 30.73 5.95 -20.48
N PRO A 123 30.19 7.02 -21.09
CA PRO A 123 30.77 8.37 -20.99
C PRO A 123 31.02 8.77 -19.54
N LYS A 124 32.22 9.29 -19.23
CA LYS A 124 32.63 9.65 -17.85
C LYS A 124 31.67 10.62 -17.16
N ILE A 125 31.06 11.53 -17.92
CA ILE A 125 30.03 12.45 -17.43
C ILE A 125 28.82 11.63 -16.94
N LEU A 126 28.34 10.72 -17.77
CA LEU A 126 27.17 9.89 -17.46
C LEU A 126 27.44 9.00 -16.24
N SER A 127 28.57 8.28 -16.19
CA SER A 127 28.90 7.41 -15.06
C SER A 127 29.09 8.19 -13.74
N ASN A 128 29.56 9.44 -13.82
CA ASN A 128 29.73 10.28 -12.64
C ASN A 128 28.42 10.74 -12.03
N PHE A 129 27.44 11.09 -12.87
CA PHE A 129 26.15 11.60 -12.43
C PHE A 129 25.08 10.51 -12.31
N LEU A 130 25.30 9.30 -12.84
CA LEU A 130 24.32 8.20 -12.82
C LEU A 130 23.76 7.89 -11.41
N PRO A 131 24.59 7.77 -10.34
CA PRO A 131 24.07 7.53 -9.00
C PRO A 131 23.15 8.67 -8.54
N LEU A 132 23.56 9.93 -8.80
CA LEU A 132 22.81 11.12 -8.42
C LEU A 132 21.50 11.24 -9.21
N ALA A 133 21.53 10.92 -10.51
CA ALA A 133 20.36 10.91 -11.37
C ALA A 133 19.32 9.90 -10.87
N PHE A 134 19.73 8.68 -10.50
CA PHE A 134 18.81 7.69 -9.91
C PHE A 134 18.24 8.14 -8.57
N MET A 135 19.04 8.78 -7.72
CA MET A 135 18.56 9.34 -6.45
C MET A 135 17.56 10.49 -6.66
N ILE A 136 17.81 11.40 -7.60
CA ILE A 136 16.92 12.54 -7.90
C ILE A 136 15.62 12.04 -8.53
N ILE A 137 15.70 11.18 -9.56
CA ILE A 137 14.51 10.63 -10.24
C ILE A 137 13.68 9.78 -9.28
N GLY A 138 14.35 8.93 -8.50
CA GLY A 138 13.70 8.12 -7.45
C GLY A 138 13.04 8.99 -6.38
N GLY A 139 13.74 10.01 -5.87
CA GLY A 139 13.23 10.90 -4.84
C GLY A 139 12.01 11.70 -5.30
N ILE A 140 12.10 12.35 -6.46
CA ILE A 140 10.99 13.13 -7.03
C ILE A 140 9.79 12.23 -7.34
N GLY A 141 10.03 11.06 -7.96
CA GLY A 141 8.95 10.14 -8.30
C GLY A 141 8.25 9.54 -7.08
N SER A 142 9.01 9.19 -6.03
CA SER A 142 8.44 8.69 -4.77
C SER A 142 7.61 9.75 -4.06
N ASP A 143 8.10 11.00 -4.02
CA ASP A 143 7.41 12.11 -3.35
C ASP A 143 6.13 12.54 -4.09
N GLN A 144 6.17 12.62 -5.42
CA GLN A 144 4.97 12.90 -6.23
C GLN A 144 3.87 11.86 -5.99
N LEU A 145 4.22 10.58 -5.89
CA LEU A 145 3.26 9.54 -5.59
C LEU A 145 2.79 9.65 -4.14
N LYS A 146 3.67 9.86 -3.17
CA LYS A 146 3.29 10.02 -1.77
C LYS A 146 2.19 11.08 -1.59
N ASN A 147 2.31 12.23 -2.24
CA ASN A 147 1.32 13.30 -2.12
C ASN A 147 0.00 12.98 -2.85
N LYS A 148 0.05 12.24 -3.97
CA LYS A 148 -1.15 11.84 -4.73
C LYS A 148 -2.07 10.85 -4.02
N TYR A 149 -1.55 10.11 -3.03
CA TYR A 149 -2.25 8.98 -2.40
C TYR A 149 -2.50 9.18 -0.88
N ILE A 150 -2.03 10.29 -0.31
CA ILE A 150 -2.19 10.60 1.12
C ILE A 150 -3.20 11.73 1.38
N ASP A 151 -3.60 12.48 0.35
CA ASP A 151 -4.76 13.39 0.39
C ASP A 151 -6.08 12.64 0.14
#